data_AF-A0A8S2YUV4-F1
#
_entry.id   AF-A0A8S2YUV4-F1
#
_cell.length_a   1.000
_cell.length_b   1.000
_cell.length_c   1.000
_cell.angle_alpha   90.00
_cell.angle_beta   90.00
_cell.angle_gamma   90.00
#
_symmetry.space_group_name_H-M   'P 1'
#
loop_
_entity.id
_entity.type
_entity.pdbx_description
1 polymer ?
#
loop_
_entity_poly.entity_id
_entity_poly.type
_entity_poly.pdbx_seq_one_letter_code
_entity_poly.pdbx_strand_id
1 'polypeptide(L)' 'SLENWGGATFDVALRFLHECPWDRLSELREIIPNIPFQMLLRGANAVGYSNYPDNVID' A
#
# COMPACT_ATOMS: atom_id res chain seq x y z
N SER A 1 -7.91 5.77 -13.01
CA SER A 1 -6.83 5.27 -12.13
C SER A 1 -7.03 3.77 -11.92
N LEU A 2 -6.00 3.07 -11.44
CA LEU A 2 -6.07 1.68 -11.01
C LEU A 2 -5.89 1.65 -9.48
N GLU A 3 -6.91 1.24 -8.73
CA GLU A 3 -6.79 1.01 -7.29
C GLU A 3 -6.15 -0.34 -7.05
N ASN A 4 -4.91 -0.35 -6.55
CA ASN A 4 -4.12 -1.57 -6.43
C ASN A 4 -3.28 -1.66 -5.14
N TRP A 5 -3.48 -0.72 -4.21
CA TRP A 5 -2.67 -0.63 -3.00
C TRP A 5 -3.40 0.02 -1.82
N GLY A 6 -2.87 -0.12 -0.61
CA GLY A 6 -3.50 0.39 0.62
C GLY A 6 -4.66 -0.47 1.14
N GLY A 7 -5.43 0.07 2.07
CA GLY A 7 -6.46 -0.69 2.78
C GLY A 7 -5.92 -1.97 3.42
N ALA A 8 -6.63 -3.09 3.29
CA ALA A 8 -6.21 -4.38 3.85
C ALA A 8 -5.08 -5.07 3.05
N THR A 9 -4.77 -4.61 1.84
CA THR A 9 -3.81 -5.29 0.97
C THR A 9 -2.39 -5.27 1.54
N PHE A 10 -2.03 -4.23 2.27
CA PHE A 10 -0.72 -4.08 2.89
C PHE A 10 -0.47 -5.12 3.99
N ASP A 11 -1.42 -5.26 4.93
CA ASP A 11 -1.32 -6.26 6.00
C ASP A 11 -1.47 -7.69 5.48
N VAL A 12 -2.41 -7.93 4.57
CA VAL A 12 -2.65 -9.28 4.05
C VAL A 12 -1.44 -9.81 3.28
N ALA A 13 -0.78 -8.96 2.50
CA ALA A 13 0.46 -9.31 1.80
C ALA A 13 1.55 -9.81 2.78
N LEU A 14 1.79 -9.04 3.84
CA LEU A 14 2.83 -9.37 4.82
C LEU A 14 2.44 -10.56 5.71
N ARG A 15 1.20 -10.57 6.22
CA ARG A 15 0.75 -11.48 7.28
C ARG A 15 0.36 -12.85 6.77
N PHE A 16 -0.25 -12.95 5.59
CA PHE A 16 -0.85 -14.19 5.09
C PHE A 16 -0.22 -14.68 3.79
N LEU A 17 0.17 -13.76 2.91
CA LEU A 17 0.76 -14.14 1.61
C LEU A 17 2.29 -14.24 1.67
N HIS A 18 2.90 -13.78 2.77
CA HIS A 18 4.35 -13.78 2.99
C HIS A 18 5.13 -13.12 1.84
N GLU A 19 4.56 -12.07 1.26
CA GLU A 19 5.18 -11.30 0.20
C GLU A 19 5.30 -9.82 0.59
N CYS A 20 6.28 -9.16 -0.01
CA CYS A 20 6.50 -7.74 0.21
C CYS A 20 5.50 -6.94 -0.64
N PRO A 21 4.60 -6.14 -0.04
CA PRO A 21 3.64 -5.34 -0.81
C PRO A 21 4.34 -4.29 -1.70
N TRP A 22 5.55 -3.87 -1.35
CA TRP A 22 6.35 -2.89 -2.10
C TRP A 22 6.89 -3.47 -3.40
N ASP A 23 7.30 -4.74 -3.38
CA ASP A 23 7.79 -5.44 -4.56
C ASP A 23 6.64 -5.60 -5.57
N ARG A 24 5.46 -6.01 -5.08
CA ARG A 24 4.22 -6.05 -5.88
C ARG A 24 3.91 -4.69 -6.55
N LEU A 25 4.05 -3.58 -5.82
CA LEU A 25 3.81 -2.24 -6.38
C LEU A 25 4.81 -1.90 -7.49
N SER A 26 6.07 -2.26 -7.29
CA SER A 26 7.18 -2.00 -8.22
C SER A 26 7.00 -2.80 -9.51
N GLU A 27 6.73 -4.10 -9.42
CA GLU A 27 6.43 -4.96 -10.56
C GLU A 27 5.24 -4.46 -11.37
N LEU A 28 4.13 -4.09 -10.69
CA LEU A 28 2.96 -3.54 -11.37
C LEU A 28 3.27 -2.21 -12.06
N ARG A 29 4.13 -1.37 -11.48
CA ARG A 29 4.52 -0.07 -12.07
C ARG A 29 5.33 -0.24 -13.35
N GLU A 30 6.18 -1.25 -13.41
CA GLU A 30 6.95 -1.60 -14.61
C GLU A 30 6.04 -2.10 -15.75
N ILE A 31 5.06 -2.95 -15.42
CA ILE A 31 4.14 -3.53 -16.40
C ILE A 31 3.09 -2.51 -16.87
N ILE A 32 2.68 -1.59 -15.99
CA ILE A 32 1.60 -0.62 -16.23
C ILE A 32 2.13 0.82 -16.09
N PRO A 33 3.00 1.30 -17.01
CA PRO A 33 3.67 2.59 -16.88
C PRO A 33 2.79 3.80 -17.22
N ASN A 34 1.58 3.60 -17.74
CA ASN A 34 0.77 4.69 -18.32
C ASN A 34 -0.52 5.00 -17.55
N ILE A 35 -0.86 4.20 -16.52
CA ILE A 35 -2.10 4.38 -15.75
C ILE A 35 -1.74 4.92 -14.35
N PRO A 36 -2.43 5.96 -13.84
CA PRO A 36 -2.24 6.42 -12.47
C PRO A 36 -2.64 5.34 -11.46
N PHE A 37 -1.77 5.05 -10.51
CA PHE A 37 -2.07 4.16 -9.39
C PHE A 37 -2.76 4.93 -8.27
N GLN A 38 -3.70 4.28 -7.62
CA GLN A 38 -4.48 4.82 -6.53
C GLN A 38 -4.39 3.88 -5.33
N MET A 39 -4.29 4.45 -4.13
CA MET A 39 -4.34 3.70 -2.87
C MET A 39 -5.36 4.27 -1.90
N LEU A 40 -5.91 3.39 -1.07
CA LEU A 40 -6.72 3.79 0.08
C LEU A 40 -5.82 4.02 1.30
N LEU A 41 -5.68 5.28 1.71
CA LEU A 41 -4.93 5.70 2.89
C LEU A 41 -5.90 6.09 4.01
N ARG A 42 -5.72 5.54 5.22
CA ARG A 42 -6.48 5.96 6.41
C ARG A 42 -5.72 7.07 7.13
N GLY A 43 -6.32 8.25 7.26
CA GLY A 43 -5.62 9.44 7.76
C GLY A 43 -5.01 9.33 9.17
N ALA A 44 -5.53 8.45 10.05
CA ALA A 44 -5.02 8.30 11.41
C ALA A 44 -3.79 7.39 11.52
N ASN A 45 -3.59 6.49 10.56
CA ASN A 45 -2.62 5.40 10.71
C ASN A 45 -2.06 4.84 9.39
N ALA A 46 -2.22 5.58 8.29
CA ALA A 46 -1.86 5.19 6.94
C ALA A 46 -2.45 3.82 6.53
N VAL A 47 -1.64 2.76 6.64
CA VAL A 47 -2.00 1.36 6.31
C VAL A 47 -1.84 0.41 7.52
N GLY A 48 -1.45 0.93 8.68
CA GLY A 48 -1.27 0.15 9.90
C GLY A 48 -2.53 0.07 10.77
N TYR A 49 -2.39 -0.56 11.95
CA TYR A 49 -3.50 -0.76 12.90
C TYR A 49 -3.31 -0.04 14.23
N SER A 50 -2.18 0.65 14.42
CA SER A 50 -1.89 1.45 15.62
C SER A 50 -1.96 2.94 15.29
N ASN A 51 -2.13 3.80 16.29
CA ASN A 51 -1.97 5.24 16.11
C ASN A 51 -0.47 5.54 15.96
N TYR A 52 -0.10 6.23 14.89
CA TYR A 52 1.27 6.65 14.67
C TYR A 52 1.40 8.16 14.92
N PRO A 53 2.54 8.63 15.45
CA PRO A 53 2.85 10.05 15.45
C PRO A 53 3.00 10.56 14.02
N ASP A 54 2.72 11.85 13.79
CA ASP A 54 2.64 12.46 12.45
C ASP A 54 3.91 12.22 11.60
N ASN A 55 5.08 12.15 12.24
CA ASN A 55 6.37 11.92 11.60
C ASN A 55 6.52 10.54 10.93
N VAL A 56 5.55 9.63 11.10
CA VAL A 56 5.51 8.32 10.44
C VAL A 56 4.59 8.35 9.20
N ILE A 57 3.71 9.35 9.10
CA ILE A 57 2.77 9.53 7.99
C ILE A 57 3.32 10.50 6.93
N ASP A 58 4.18 11.46 7.33
CA ASP A 58 4.82 12.46 6.46
C ASP A 58 5.77 11.89 5.39
#